data_AF-A0A351VMY1-F1
#
_entry.id   AF-A0A351VMY1-F1
#
_cell.length_a   1.000
_cell.length_b   1.000
_cell.length_c   1.000
_cell.angle_alpha   90.00
_cell.angle_beta   90.00
_cell.angle_gamma   90.00
#
_symmetry.space_group_name_H-M   'P 1'
#
loop_
_entity.id
_entity.type
_entity.pdbx_description
1 polymer ?
#
loop_
_entity_poly.entity_id
_entity_poly.type
_entity_poly.pdbx_seq_one_letter_code
_entity_poly.pdbx_strand_id
1 'polypeptide(L)'
;MNIVEIVNLFRTLSKDTATPYLCSDAQAVIWAAEAEREACIRASLIHDSRTIALSTPDAATLDETTGSLVSATYSYRVSAINASGETLASTAATLAVGASAGVVVTWEAVTGATGYKVYGRTAGQEKLMYTADEATLTWTDAGTVTPSGTLPTANTTTNVVKVPITTGRQYYPIHASIHDIESAYLTDGTTTTPLSATTRQALNIAYPYWRTEEYTTNSFIHDDTGIRLIDTVAQDWTLWMDVYRSQINPMSTLATTVSPEIHVNHHEHLVDWMLKRYYELRDPDAFDPRKAGDHEKNFANHFGYRKKANTMKQARANRAHKTRSWW
;
A
#
# COMPACT_ATOMS: atom_id res chain seq x y z
N MET A 1 3.57 15.91 10.81
CA MET A 1 2.50 15.92 11.82
C MET A 1 1.86 14.55 11.90
N ASN A 2 1.60 14.03 13.10
CA ASN A 2 0.78 12.84 13.30
C ASN A 2 -0.72 13.21 13.37
N ILE A 3 -1.60 12.20 13.41
CA ILE A 3 -3.06 12.44 13.44
C ILE A 3 -3.52 13.19 14.70
N VAL A 4 -2.87 12.99 15.84
CA VAL A 4 -3.22 13.71 17.09
C VAL A 4 -3.00 15.21 16.92
N GLU A 5 -1.88 15.60 16.30
CA GLU A 5 -1.58 16.99 15.99
C GLU A 5 -2.57 17.59 14.98
N ILE A 6 -2.94 16.83 13.94
CA ILE A 6 -3.93 17.25 12.93
C ILE A 6 -5.30 17.47 13.59
N VAL A 7 -5.76 16.54 14.42
CA VAL A 7 -7.05 16.64 15.12
C VAL A 7 -7.05 17.79 16.14
N ASN A 8 -5.95 18.02 16.85
CA ASN A 8 -5.83 19.15 17.77
C ASN A 8 -5.87 20.50 17.03
N LEU A 9 -5.22 20.60 15.86
CA LEU A 9 -5.28 21.78 15.01
C LEU A 9 -6.72 22.02 14.53
N PHE A 10 -7.38 20.97 14.04
CA PHE A 10 -8.80 21.01 13.65
C PHE A 10 -9.69 21.56 14.78
N ARG A 11 -9.58 20.98 16.00
CA ARG A 11 -10.37 21.41 17.16
C ARG A 11 -10.13 22.86 17.54
N THR A 12 -8.88 23.30 17.47
CA THR A 12 -8.51 24.69 17.77
C THR A 12 -9.16 25.65 16.78
N LEU A 13 -9.16 25.31 15.49
CA LEU A 13 -9.73 26.15 14.43
C LEU A 13 -11.27 26.11 14.39
N SER A 14 -11.88 24.97 14.70
CA SER A 14 -13.34 24.84 14.80
C SER A 14 -13.91 25.38 16.12
N LYS A 15 -13.05 25.59 17.13
CA LYS A 15 -13.40 25.87 18.53
C LYS A 15 -14.14 24.73 19.25
N ASP A 16 -14.14 23.53 18.66
CA ASP A 16 -14.68 22.31 19.28
C ASP A 16 -13.69 21.75 20.31
N THR A 17 -13.54 22.47 21.43
CA THR A 17 -12.52 22.25 22.46
C THR A 17 -13.10 21.82 23.81
N ALA A 18 -14.41 21.95 24.00
CA ALA A 18 -15.10 21.56 25.22
C ALA A 18 -15.64 20.13 25.10
N THR A 19 -15.54 19.36 26.18
CA THR A 19 -16.11 18.00 26.23
C THR A 19 -17.56 18.04 26.76
N PRO A 20 -18.49 17.22 26.21
CA PRO A 20 -18.32 16.36 25.03
C PRO A 20 -18.16 17.17 23.73
N TYR A 21 -17.23 16.74 22.88
CA TYR A 21 -16.99 17.39 21.59
C TYR A 21 -18.19 17.21 20.66
N LEU A 22 -18.47 18.21 19.83
CA LEU A 22 -19.49 18.10 18.79
C LEU A 22 -19.06 17.08 17.73
N CYS A 23 -17.78 17.11 17.32
CA CYS A 23 -17.16 16.08 16.50
C CYS A 23 -16.38 15.11 17.38
N SER A 24 -16.88 13.88 17.47
CA SER A 24 -16.18 12.82 18.22
C SER A 24 -14.80 12.53 17.64
N ASP A 25 -13.89 12.03 18.47
CA ASP A 25 -12.53 11.62 18.09
C ASP A 25 -12.57 10.66 16.89
N ALA A 26 -13.49 9.69 16.92
CA ALA A 26 -13.68 8.73 15.83
C ALA A 26 -14.11 9.42 14.51
N GLN A 27 -15.00 10.41 14.58
CA GLN A 27 -15.44 11.14 13.40
C GLN A 27 -14.34 12.04 12.83
N ALA A 28 -13.54 12.68 13.69
CA ALA A 28 -12.38 13.47 13.28
C ALA A 28 -11.34 12.60 12.56
N VAL A 29 -11.08 11.38 13.05
CA VAL A 29 -10.18 10.42 12.38
C VAL A 29 -10.69 10.05 10.99
N ILE A 30 -12.00 9.76 10.84
CA ILE A 30 -12.62 9.47 9.54
C ILE A 30 -12.42 10.63 8.56
N TRP A 31 -12.64 11.87 9.01
CA TRP A 31 -12.47 13.05 8.14
C TRP A 31 -11.02 13.32 7.78
N ALA A 32 -10.07 13.08 8.68
CA ALA A 32 -8.65 13.19 8.38
C ALA A 32 -8.23 12.18 7.30
N ALA A 33 -8.71 10.92 7.40
CA ALA A 33 -8.45 9.90 6.39
C ALA A 33 -9.14 10.21 5.04
N GLU A 34 -10.35 10.79 5.08
CA GLU A 34 -11.05 11.29 3.89
C GLU A 34 -10.28 12.43 3.22
N ALA A 35 -9.75 13.37 4.02
CA ALA A 35 -8.96 14.50 3.55
C ALA A 35 -7.72 14.04 2.78
N GLU A 36 -6.96 13.11 3.35
CA GLU A 36 -5.78 12.55 2.72
C GLU A 36 -6.13 11.85 1.39
N ARG A 37 -7.24 11.11 1.36
CA ARG A 37 -7.71 10.45 0.13
C ARG A 37 -8.01 11.46 -0.97
N GLU A 38 -8.75 12.50 -0.64
CA GLU A 38 -9.09 13.57 -1.59
C GLU A 38 -7.85 14.33 -2.06
N ALA A 39 -6.89 14.57 -1.17
CA ALA A 39 -5.61 15.20 -1.50
C ALA A 39 -4.83 14.35 -2.51
N CYS A 40 -4.71 13.04 -2.27
CA CYS A 40 -4.05 12.12 -3.18
C CYS A 40 -4.70 12.11 -4.58
N ILE A 41 -6.03 12.01 -4.64
CA ILE A 41 -6.77 11.93 -5.91
C ILE A 41 -6.66 13.25 -6.71
N ARG A 42 -6.68 14.40 -6.05
CA ARG A 42 -6.70 15.71 -6.71
C ARG A 42 -5.32 16.17 -7.16
N ALA A 43 -4.29 15.92 -6.35
CA ALA A 43 -2.92 16.37 -6.59
C ALA A 43 -1.95 15.27 -7.04
N SER A 44 -2.39 14.01 -7.13
CA SER A 44 -1.51 12.88 -7.51
C SER A 44 -0.26 12.79 -6.63
N LEU A 45 -0.46 12.86 -5.30
CA LEU A 45 0.64 13.05 -4.34
C LEU A 45 1.52 11.83 -4.12
N ILE A 46 0.99 10.62 -4.32
CA ILE A 46 1.72 9.38 -4.09
C ILE A 46 1.92 8.68 -5.43
N HIS A 47 3.15 8.72 -5.92
CA HIS A 47 3.61 7.90 -7.03
C HIS A 47 4.22 6.60 -6.51
N ASP A 48 3.77 5.47 -7.02
CA ASP A 48 4.24 4.14 -6.61
C ASP A 48 4.69 3.32 -7.82
N SER A 49 5.90 2.77 -7.71
CA SER A 49 6.51 1.87 -8.69
C SER A 49 7.18 0.66 -8.04
N ARG A 50 6.98 0.45 -6.74
CA ARG A 50 7.79 -0.50 -5.95
C ARG A 50 6.99 -1.36 -4.98
N THR A 51 5.75 -0.99 -4.63
CA THR A 51 4.98 -1.75 -3.64
C THR A 51 4.49 -3.09 -4.21
N ILE A 52 5.22 -4.14 -3.85
CA ILE A 52 4.94 -5.53 -4.20
C ILE A 52 4.57 -6.35 -2.97
N ALA A 53 3.73 -7.37 -3.16
CA ALA A 53 3.57 -8.39 -2.14
C ALA A 53 4.87 -9.18 -2.02
N LEU A 54 5.31 -9.40 -0.79
CA LEU A 54 6.51 -10.16 -0.48
C LEU A 54 6.21 -11.66 -0.56
N SER A 55 7.20 -12.44 -0.97
CA SER A 55 7.16 -13.89 -0.83
C SER A 55 7.41 -14.29 0.62
N THR A 56 6.77 -15.38 1.06
CA THR A 56 7.14 -16.03 2.33
C THR A 56 8.63 -16.40 2.28
N PRO A 57 9.42 -16.08 3.31
CA PRO A 57 10.82 -16.50 3.37
C PRO A 57 10.96 -18.03 3.33
N ASP A 58 12.09 -18.51 2.83
CA ASP A 58 12.46 -19.91 2.97
C ASP A 58 12.80 -20.25 4.43
N ALA A 59 12.93 -21.55 4.73
CA ALA A 59 13.31 -22.01 6.05
C ALA A 59 14.68 -21.43 6.44
N ALA A 60 14.80 -20.93 7.67
CA ALA A 60 16.07 -20.41 8.17
C ALA A 60 17.09 -21.54 8.39
N THR A 61 18.36 -21.22 8.22
CA THR A 61 19.48 -22.08 8.63
C THR A 61 19.77 -21.86 10.12
N LEU A 62 19.98 -22.96 10.86
CA LEU A 62 20.19 -22.94 12.30
C LEU A 62 21.55 -23.55 12.65
N ASP A 63 22.33 -22.83 13.47
CA ASP A 63 23.61 -23.29 14.00
C ASP A 63 23.64 -23.21 15.53
N GLU A 64 24.22 -24.21 16.18
CA GLU A 64 24.41 -24.19 17.64
C GLU A 64 25.55 -23.25 18.01
N THR A 65 25.36 -22.48 19.08
CA THR A 65 26.37 -21.61 19.69
C THR A 65 26.31 -21.71 21.21
N THR A 66 27.09 -20.91 21.93
CA THR A 66 27.03 -20.83 23.39
C THR A 66 25.85 -19.98 23.86
N GLY A 67 25.16 -20.41 24.91
CA GLY A 67 24.03 -19.67 25.48
C GLY A 67 23.53 -20.27 26.80
N SER A 68 22.25 -20.06 27.12
CA SER A 68 21.61 -20.56 28.33
C SER A 68 20.44 -21.52 28.06
N LEU A 69 20.27 -21.99 26.82
CA LEU A 69 19.26 -22.98 26.50
C LEU A 69 19.61 -24.33 27.15
N VAL A 70 18.58 -25.02 27.63
CA VAL A 70 18.68 -26.39 28.09
C VAL A 70 18.67 -27.34 26.89
N SER A 71 19.19 -28.56 27.08
CA SER A 71 19.18 -29.55 26.02
C SER A 71 17.75 -29.93 25.64
N ALA A 72 17.40 -29.62 24.40
CA ALA A 72 16.09 -29.84 23.80
C ALA A 72 16.17 -29.62 22.29
N THR A 73 15.07 -29.87 21.60
CA THR A 73 14.88 -29.45 20.20
C THR A 73 14.12 -28.13 20.17
N TYR A 74 14.73 -27.11 19.57
CA TYR A 74 14.12 -25.80 19.37
C TYR A 74 13.66 -25.66 17.91
N SER A 75 12.64 -24.83 17.70
CA SER A 75 12.10 -24.54 16.37
C SER A 75 12.04 -23.05 16.13
N TYR A 76 12.35 -22.63 14.90
CA TYR A 76 12.36 -21.24 14.48
C TYR A 76 11.72 -21.05 13.11
N ARG A 77 11.11 -19.89 12.90
CA ARG A 77 10.50 -19.45 11.65
C ARG A 77 10.79 -17.97 11.44
N VAL A 78 10.79 -17.52 10.19
CA VAL A 78 11.03 -16.13 9.83
C VAL A 78 9.91 -15.64 8.93
N SER A 79 9.38 -14.44 9.19
CA SER A 79 8.51 -13.72 8.24
C SER A 79 9.20 -12.44 7.78
N ALA A 80 8.85 -11.98 6.58
CA ALA A 80 9.29 -10.70 6.04
C ALA A 80 8.21 -9.63 6.29
N ILE A 81 8.64 -8.38 6.49
CA ILE A 81 7.74 -7.24 6.67
C ILE A 81 8.05 -6.14 5.66
N ASN A 82 7.03 -5.38 5.27
CA ASN A 82 7.15 -4.09 4.60
C ASN A 82 6.16 -3.09 5.20
N ALA A 83 6.10 -1.88 4.61
CA ALA A 83 5.17 -0.85 5.05
C ALA A 83 3.68 -1.26 4.98
N SER A 84 3.32 -2.24 4.14
CA SER A 84 1.94 -2.72 4.00
C SER A 84 1.57 -3.80 5.00
N GLY A 85 2.52 -4.60 5.49
CA GLY A 85 2.23 -5.68 6.42
C GLY A 85 3.33 -6.72 6.55
N GLU A 86 2.92 -7.93 6.88
CA GLU A 86 3.77 -9.08 7.18
C GLU A 86 3.38 -10.31 6.34
N THR A 87 4.35 -11.09 5.91
CA THR A 87 4.12 -12.36 5.20
C THR A 87 3.63 -13.46 6.14
N LEU A 88 3.25 -14.61 5.57
CA LEU A 88 3.29 -15.84 6.36
C LEU A 88 4.72 -16.09 6.84
N ALA A 89 4.86 -16.77 7.98
CA ALA A 89 6.16 -17.24 8.44
C ALA A 89 6.62 -18.44 7.59
N SER A 90 7.94 -18.58 7.45
CA SER A 90 8.57 -19.71 6.77
C SER A 90 8.19 -21.05 7.38
N THR A 91 8.51 -22.14 6.67
CA THR A 91 8.46 -23.48 7.25
C THR A 91 9.40 -23.56 8.46
N ALA A 92 9.01 -24.35 9.48
CA ALA A 92 9.80 -24.47 10.69
C ALA A 92 11.15 -25.13 10.39
N ALA A 93 12.23 -24.45 10.77
CA ALA A 93 13.52 -25.06 10.96
C ALA A 93 13.61 -25.57 12.41
N THR A 94 14.26 -26.71 12.62
CA THR A 94 14.47 -27.29 13.96
C THR A 94 15.92 -27.66 14.19
N LEU A 95 16.39 -27.48 15.42
CA LEU A 95 17.74 -27.84 15.83
C LEU A 95 17.71 -28.44 17.24
N ALA A 96 18.32 -29.61 17.41
CA ALA A 96 18.59 -30.19 18.72
C ALA A 96 19.92 -29.65 19.23
N VAL A 97 19.94 -29.17 20.48
CA VAL A 97 21.14 -28.56 21.08
C VAL A 97 21.51 -29.19 22.42
N GLY A 98 22.76 -29.01 22.83
CA GLY A 98 23.26 -29.39 24.15
C GLY A 98 22.78 -28.49 25.28
N ALA A 99 23.28 -28.74 26.49
CA ALA A 99 23.06 -27.84 27.62
C ALA A 99 23.98 -26.61 27.52
N SER A 100 23.52 -25.45 27.97
CA SER A 100 24.22 -24.16 27.86
C SER A 100 24.49 -23.75 26.41
N ALA A 101 23.54 -24.11 25.53
CA ALA A 101 23.58 -23.77 24.12
C ALA A 101 22.81 -22.47 23.82
N GLY A 102 23.05 -21.93 22.65
CA GLY A 102 22.26 -20.90 21.97
C GLY A 102 22.04 -21.34 20.52
N VAL A 103 21.16 -20.64 19.81
CA VAL A 103 20.89 -20.92 18.40
C VAL A 103 21.09 -19.66 17.57
N VAL A 104 21.96 -19.72 16.57
CA VAL A 104 22.08 -18.70 15.53
C VAL A 104 21.06 -19.04 14.44
N VAL A 105 20.20 -18.07 14.13
CA VAL A 105 19.16 -18.16 13.10
C VAL A 105 19.56 -17.25 11.96
N THR A 106 19.75 -17.80 10.76
CA THR A 106 20.15 -17.04 9.57
C THR A 106 19.14 -17.28 8.45
N TRP A 107 18.75 -16.22 7.74
CA TRP A 107 17.77 -16.29 6.65
C TRP A 107 18.24 -15.52 5.42
N GLU A 108 17.64 -15.83 4.26
CA GLU A 108 17.92 -15.12 3.02
C GLU A 108 17.06 -13.86 2.87
N ALA A 109 17.59 -12.88 2.14
CA ALA A 109 16.88 -11.64 1.89
C ALA A 109 15.70 -11.85 0.93
N VAL A 110 14.52 -11.39 1.32
CA VAL A 110 13.32 -11.32 0.48
C VAL A 110 13.27 -9.96 -0.23
N THR A 111 13.21 -9.96 -1.55
CA THR A 111 13.13 -8.74 -2.37
C THR A 111 11.95 -7.86 -1.95
N GLY A 112 12.24 -6.60 -1.59
CA GLY A 112 11.24 -5.61 -1.17
C GLY A 112 10.88 -5.64 0.31
N ALA A 113 11.44 -6.56 1.10
CA ALA A 113 11.30 -6.55 2.54
C ALA A 113 12.05 -5.36 3.16
N THR A 114 11.47 -4.70 4.15
CA THR A 114 12.11 -3.62 4.93
C THR A 114 12.55 -4.10 6.31
N GLY A 115 12.43 -5.41 6.57
CA GLY A 115 12.78 -6.05 7.83
C GLY A 115 12.20 -7.46 7.94
N TYR A 116 12.47 -8.10 9.07
CA TYR A 116 12.04 -9.47 9.34
C TYR A 116 11.60 -9.64 10.78
N LYS A 117 10.76 -10.65 11.02
CA LYS A 117 10.43 -11.09 12.38
C LYS A 117 10.84 -12.54 12.55
N VAL A 118 11.55 -12.80 13.64
CA VAL A 118 11.99 -14.13 14.02
C VAL A 118 11.06 -14.66 15.11
N TYR A 119 10.45 -15.79 14.81
CA TYR A 119 9.60 -16.55 15.70
C TYR A 119 10.35 -17.79 16.14
N GLY A 120 10.16 -18.19 17.40
CA GLY A 120 10.82 -19.40 17.84
C GLY A 120 10.35 -19.97 19.16
N ARG A 121 11.09 -21.04 19.48
CA ARG A 121 11.03 -22.05 20.55
C ARG A 121 9.74 -22.87 20.66
N THR A 122 9.90 -24.07 21.22
CA THR A 122 9.00 -25.24 21.22
C THR A 122 8.18 -25.42 19.94
N ALA A 123 8.49 -26.50 19.21
CA ALA A 123 7.84 -26.83 17.95
C ALA A 123 6.30 -26.79 18.06
N GLY A 124 5.66 -26.04 17.16
CA GLY A 124 4.21 -25.86 17.09
C GLY A 124 3.63 -24.85 18.08
N GLN A 125 4.46 -24.14 18.85
CA GLN A 125 4.07 -23.06 19.77
C GLN A 125 4.99 -21.83 19.60
N GLU A 126 5.59 -21.66 18.42
CA GLU A 126 6.54 -20.59 18.15
C GLU A 126 5.86 -19.22 18.27
N LYS A 127 6.55 -18.27 18.91
CA LYS A 127 6.06 -16.91 19.13
C LYS A 127 7.14 -15.90 18.77
N LEU A 128 6.76 -14.64 18.58
CA LEU A 128 7.71 -13.60 18.20
C LEU A 128 8.78 -13.44 19.28
N MET A 129 10.03 -13.36 18.83
CA MET A 129 11.22 -13.22 19.68
C MET A 129 12.07 -12.01 19.30
N TYR A 130 12.13 -11.68 18.01
CA TYR A 130 12.97 -10.60 17.52
C TYR A 130 12.37 -9.94 16.27
N THR A 131 12.61 -8.64 16.11
CA THR A 131 12.30 -7.88 14.88
C THR A 131 13.59 -7.25 14.37
N ALA A 132 13.98 -7.64 13.17
CA ALA A 132 15.16 -7.20 12.45
C ALA A 132 14.80 -6.07 11.47
N ASP A 133 15.75 -5.16 11.23
CA ASP A 133 15.71 -4.24 10.09
C ASP A 133 16.05 -4.97 8.77
N GLU A 134 16.00 -4.24 7.65
CA GLU A 134 16.25 -4.79 6.31
C GLU A 134 17.65 -5.41 6.16
N ALA A 135 18.66 -4.80 6.81
CA ALA A 135 20.06 -5.20 6.65
C ALA A 135 20.44 -6.41 7.52
N THR A 136 19.70 -6.66 8.59
CA THR A 136 19.96 -7.77 9.52
C THR A 136 19.35 -9.06 8.98
N LEU A 137 20.22 -10.02 8.64
CA LEU A 137 19.84 -11.35 8.12
C LEU A 137 20.22 -12.52 9.06
N THR A 138 20.67 -12.18 10.27
CA THR A 138 21.05 -13.16 11.29
C THR A 138 20.70 -12.64 12.68
N TRP A 139 20.30 -13.55 13.56
CA TRP A 139 20.01 -13.27 14.96
C TRP A 139 20.35 -14.47 15.85
N THR A 140 20.78 -14.21 17.09
CA THR A 140 21.16 -15.27 18.03
C THR A 140 20.17 -15.35 19.19
N ASP A 141 19.52 -16.51 19.35
CA ASP A 141 18.80 -16.89 20.55
C ASP A 141 19.79 -17.36 21.62
N ALA A 142 20.16 -16.47 22.52
CA ALA A 142 20.99 -16.81 23.68
C ALA A 142 20.21 -17.56 24.78
N GLY A 143 18.89 -17.75 24.65
CA GLY A 143 18.03 -18.40 25.63
C GLY A 143 17.44 -17.48 26.70
N THR A 144 17.71 -16.17 26.65
CA THR A 144 17.24 -15.17 27.63
C THR A 144 15.91 -14.51 27.26
N VAL A 145 15.57 -14.46 25.98
CA VAL A 145 14.33 -13.85 25.48
C VAL A 145 13.12 -14.66 25.97
N THR A 146 11.99 -14.01 26.25
CA THR A 146 10.71 -14.70 26.49
C THR A 146 9.78 -14.45 25.30
N PRO A 147 9.42 -15.48 24.50
CA PRO A 147 8.60 -15.29 23.32
C PRO A 147 7.20 -14.79 23.65
N SER A 148 6.76 -13.80 22.90
CA SER A 148 5.44 -13.19 23.06
C SER A 148 4.95 -12.71 21.69
N GLY A 149 3.64 -12.73 21.45
CA GLY A 149 3.08 -12.40 20.13
C GLY A 149 2.86 -13.62 19.24
N THR A 150 1.83 -13.55 18.41
CA THR A 150 1.35 -14.66 17.59
C THR A 150 2.05 -14.71 16.23
N LEU A 151 2.18 -15.92 15.68
CA LEU A 151 2.55 -16.11 14.27
C LEU A 151 1.52 -15.46 13.34
N PRO A 152 1.95 -14.92 12.18
CA PRO A 152 1.05 -14.40 11.16
C PRO A 152 0.23 -15.56 10.55
N THR A 153 -1.08 -15.36 10.42
CA THR A 153 -2.01 -16.36 9.86
C THR A 153 -2.32 -16.14 8.38
N ALA A 154 -1.90 -15.01 7.83
CA ALA A 154 -2.07 -14.66 6.42
C ALA A 154 -0.94 -13.73 5.98
N ASN A 155 -0.65 -13.73 4.67
CA ASN A 155 0.21 -12.71 4.08
C ASN A 155 -0.63 -11.44 3.88
N THR A 156 -0.23 -10.37 4.57
CA THR A 156 -0.88 -9.04 4.53
C THR A 156 -0.06 -8.02 3.73
N THR A 157 1.10 -8.43 3.19
CA THR A 157 1.87 -7.57 2.29
C THR A 157 1.07 -7.34 1.02
N THR A 158 0.92 -6.07 0.64
CA THR A 158 0.04 -5.66 -0.45
C THR A 158 0.81 -5.58 -1.74
N ASN A 159 0.18 -6.02 -2.83
CA ASN A 159 0.69 -5.80 -4.18
C ASN A 159 -0.09 -4.68 -4.86
N VAL A 160 0.61 -3.62 -5.25
CA VAL A 160 0.01 -2.47 -5.95
C VAL A 160 0.44 -2.45 -7.40
N VAL A 161 1.73 -2.57 -7.66
CA VAL A 161 2.31 -2.27 -8.98
C VAL A 161 2.51 -3.50 -9.86
N LYS A 162 2.32 -4.70 -9.32
CA LYS A 162 2.57 -5.97 -10.01
C LYS A 162 1.31 -6.81 -10.10
N VAL A 163 0.97 -7.32 -11.27
CA VAL A 163 -0.19 -8.22 -11.47
C VAL A 163 0.20 -9.42 -12.33
N PRO A 164 -0.03 -10.67 -11.88
CA PRO A 164 0.15 -11.83 -12.73
C PRO A 164 -0.93 -11.85 -13.83
N ILE A 165 -0.49 -11.99 -15.07
CA ILE A 165 -1.32 -12.07 -16.26
C ILE A 165 -1.33 -13.52 -16.73
N THR A 166 -2.52 -14.07 -16.94
CA THR A 166 -2.73 -15.48 -17.26
C THR A 166 -3.23 -15.64 -18.69
N THR A 167 -2.73 -16.63 -19.40
CA THR A 167 -3.17 -16.93 -20.76
C THR A 167 -4.70 -17.07 -20.88
N GLY A 168 -5.26 -16.56 -21.97
CA GLY A 168 -6.70 -16.58 -22.25
C GLY A 168 -7.58 -15.63 -21.42
N ARG A 169 -7.01 -14.83 -20.50
CA ARG A 169 -7.75 -13.85 -19.71
C ARG A 169 -7.41 -12.41 -20.13
N GLN A 170 -8.43 -11.56 -20.25
CA GLN A 170 -8.27 -10.17 -20.69
C GLN A 170 -8.47 -9.12 -19.59
N TYR A 171 -9.12 -9.46 -18.47
CA TYR A 171 -9.43 -8.50 -17.40
C TYR A 171 -8.79 -8.89 -16.08
N TYR A 172 -8.08 -7.93 -15.46
CA TYR A 172 -7.31 -8.14 -14.25
C TYR A 172 -7.66 -7.08 -13.20
N PRO A 173 -8.05 -7.47 -11.98
CA PRO A 173 -8.25 -6.52 -10.91
C PRO A 173 -6.91 -5.86 -10.57
N ILE A 174 -6.97 -4.57 -10.23
CA ILE A 174 -5.82 -3.83 -9.70
C ILE A 174 -6.11 -3.40 -8.26
N HIS A 175 -5.09 -2.93 -7.56
CA HIS A 175 -5.25 -2.48 -6.19
C HIS A 175 -6.20 -1.28 -6.10
N ALA A 176 -7.13 -1.30 -5.14
CA ALA A 176 -8.19 -0.29 -5.00
C ALA A 176 -7.69 1.12 -4.67
N SER A 177 -6.44 1.27 -4.23
CA SER A 177 -5.86 2.59 -3.98
C SER A 177 -5.45 3.31 -5.27
N ILE A 178 -5.24 2.59 -6.38
CA ILE A 178 -4.80 3.15 -7.65
C ILE A 178 -5.91 3.99 -8.26
N HIS A 179 -5.61 5.24 -8.59
CA HIS A 179 -6.57 6.11 -9.27
C HIS A 179 -6.07 6.59 -10.64
N ASP A 180 -4.77 6.46 -10.92
CA ASP A 180 -4.19 6.73 -12.23
C ASP A 180 -3.01 5.79 -12.50
N ILE A 181 -2.81 5.42 -13.76
CA ILE A 181 -1.68 4.61 -14.20
C ILE A 181 -0.88 5.49 -15.17
N GLU A 182 0.36 5.79 -14.81
CA GLU A 182 1.26 6.62 -15.62
C GLU A 182 1.91 5.80 -16.72
N SER A 183 2.38 4.60 -16.38
CA SER A 183 3.05 3.69 -17.30
C SER A 183 2.72 2.24 -16.96
N ALA A 184 2.78 1.35 -17.94
CA ALA A 184 2.61 -0.08 -17.73
C ALA A 184 3.39 -0.88 -18.76
N TYR A 185 3.86 -2.08 -18.40
CA TYR A 185 4.54 -3.00 -19.31
C TYR A 185 4.33 -4.46 -18.89
N LEU A 186 4.38 -5.37 -19.86
CA LEU A 186 4.39 -6.82 -19.61
C LEU A 186 5.83 -7.35 -19.72
N THR A 187 6.18 -8.31 -18.86
CA THR A 187 7.42 -9.07 -18.99
C THR A 187 7.26 -10.54 -18.62
N ASP A 188 7.95 -11.42 -19.32
CA ASP A 188 8.09 -12.85 -19.02
C ASP A 188 9.45 -13.16 -18.36
N GLY A 189 10.21 -12.11 -17.99
CA GLY A 189 11.58 -12.19 -17.48
C GLY A 189 12.65 -12.09 -18.56
N THR A 190 12.30 -12.25 -19.83
CA THR A 190 13.24 -12.14 -20.97
C THR A 190 12.89 -10.99 -21.90
N THR A 191 11.61 -10.87 -22.25
CA THR A 191 11.06 -9.86 -23.14
C THR A 191 10.28 -8.86 -22.30
N THR A 192 10.36 -7.58 -22.68
CA THR A 192 9.55 -6.51 -22.08
C THR A 192 8.78 -5.81 -23.18
N THR A 193 7.45 -5.75 -23.04
CA THR A 193 6.56 -5.09 -23.99
C THR A 193 5.82 -3.94 -23.30
N PRO A 194 6.07 -2.68 -23.68
CA PRO A 194 5.37 -1.55 -23.09
C PRO A 194 3.91 -1.56 -23.50
N LEU A 195 3.03 -1.19 -22.57
CA LEU A 195 1.60 -1.07 -22.79
C LEU A 195 1.17 0.40 -22.92
N SER A 196 0.26 0.67 -23.84
CA SER A 196 -0.33 2.01 -24.03
C SER A 196 -1.75 2.08 -23.50
N ALA A 197 -2.03 3.08 -22.64
CA ALA A 197 -3.39 3.33 -22.18
C ALA A 197 -4.27 3.82 -23.35
N THR A 198 -5.49 3.31 -23.45
CA THR A 198 -6.46 3.71 -24.47
C THR A 198 -7.88 3.82 -23.88
N THR A 199 -8.82 4.32 -24.67
CA THR A 199 -10.23 4.40 -24.28
C THR A 199 -11.10 3.54 -25.17
N ARG A 200 -12.24 3.12 -24.63
CA ARG A 200 -13.28 2.41 -25.39
C ARG A 200 -13.70 3.17 -26.66
N GLN A 201 -13.77 4.49 -26.60
CA GLN A 201 -14.16 5.31 -27.75
C GLN A 201 -13.06 5.29 -28.83
N ALA A 202 -11.79 5.47 -28.45
CA ALA A 202 -10.68 5.40 -29.39
C ALA A 202 -10.58 4.03 -30.06
N LEU A 203 -10.74 2.94 -29.28
CA LEU A 203 -10.75 1.58 -29.82
C LEU A 203 -11.95 1.30 -30.72
N ASN A 204 -13.16 1.77 -30.37
CA ASN A 204 -14.32 1.60 -31.24
C ASN A 204 -14.14 2.29 -32.61
N ILE A 205 -13.35 3.37 -32.67
CA ILE A 205 -13.04 4.08 -33.92
C ILE A 205 -11.94 3.36 -34.70
N ALA A 206 -10.83 3.01 -34.04
CA ALA A 206 -9.66 2.43 -34.70
C ALA A 206 -9.82 0.94 -35.04
N TYR A 207 -10.51 0.19 -34.17
CA TYR A 207 -10.65 -1.27 -34.23
C TYR A 207 -12.08 -1.70 -33.86
N PRO A 208 -13.10 -1.49 -34.71
CA PRO A 208 -14.51 -1.70 -34.34
C PRO A 208 -14.85 -3.07 -33.71
N TYR A 209 -14.10 -4.11 -34.04
CA TYR A 209 -14.29 -5.49 -33.55
C TYR A 209 -13.28 -5.91 -32.48
N TRP A 210 -12.62 -4.97 -31.80
CA TRP A 210 -11.62 -5.25 -30.73
C TRP A 210 -12.10 -6.12 -29.57
N ARG A 211 -13.42 -6.35 -29.45
CA ARG A 211 -14.02 -7.24 -28.45
C ARG A 211 -14.16 -8.69 -28.90
N THR A 212 -14.11 -8.93 -30.20
CA THR A 212 -14.41 -10.24 -30.82
C THR A 212 -13.26 -10.76 -31.67
N GLU A 213 -12.39 -9.88 -32.16
CA GLU A 213 -11.21 -10.22 -32.96
C GLU A 213 -9.93 -9.89 -32.21
N GLU A 214 -8.86 -10.61 -32.55
CA GLU A 214 -7.54 -10.39 -31.97
C GLU A 214 -6.80 -9.28 -32.73
N TYR A 215 -6.22 -8.36 -31.98
CA TYR A 215 -5.37 -7.29 -32.50
C TYR A 215 -4.05 -7.28 -31.72
N THR A 216 -3.00 -6.68 -32.29
CA THR A 216 -1.68 -6.49 -31.67
C THR A 216 -1.46 -5.01 -31.39
N THR A 217 -2.14 -4.50 -30.36
CA THR A 217 -2.16 -3.08 -30.02
C THR A 217 -1.28 -2.74 -28.83
N ASN A 218 -0.76 -3.75 -28.10
CA ASN A 218 -0.08 -3.62 -26.82
C ASN A 218 -0.78 -2.56 -25.95
N SER A 219 -2.11 -2.58 -25.94
CA SER A 219 -2.92 -1.52 -25.34
C SER A 219 -3.76 -2.06 -24.20
N PHE A 220 -4.14 -1.15 -23.29
CA PHE A 220 -5.02 -1.47 -22.19
C PHE A 220 -6.04 -0.38 -21.92
N ILE A 221 -7.21 -0.78 -21.43
CA ILE A 221 -8.18 0.12 -20.81
C ILE A 221 -8.04 0.02 -19.30
N HIS A 222 -7.88 1.15 -18.65
CA HIS A 222 -8.02 1.28 -17.20
C HIS A 222 -9.50 1.54 -16.87
N ASP A 223 -10.15 0.56 -16.23
CA ASP A 223 -11.47 0.68 -15.61
C ASP A 223 -11.33 1.02 -14.12
N ASP A 224 -12.44 1.28 -13.44
CA ASP A 224 -12.44 1.71 -12.03
C ASP A 224 -11.80 0.69 -11.06
N THR A 225 -11.92 -0.61 -11.36
CA THR A 225 -11.48 -1.70 -10.49
C THR A 225 -10.38 -2.57 -11.09
N GLY A 226 -9.93 -2.27 -12.31
CA GLY A 226 -9.03 -3.16 -13.02
C GLY A 226 -8.57 -2.68 -14.39
N ILE A 227 -7.72 -3.48 -14.99
CA ILE A 227 -7.20 -3.28 -16.34
C ILE A 227 -7.76 -4.33 -17.27
N ARG A 228 -8.17 -3.89 -18.46
CA ARG A 228 -8.48 -4.76 -19.59
C ARG A 228 -7.37 -4.67 -20.63
N LEU A 229 -6.68 -5.78 -20.86
CA LEU A 229 -5.79 -5.93 -22.00
C LEU A 229 -6.64 -6.13 -23.27
N ILE A 230 -6.24 -5.48 -24.36
CA ILE A 230 -6.97 -5.55 -25.63
C ILE A 230 -6.57 -6.78 -26.43
N ASP A 231 -5.27 -7.08 -26.40
CA ASP A 231 -4.72 -8.22 -27.11
C ASP A 231 -5.04 -9.51 -26.34
N THR A 232 -5.30 -10.61 -27.05
CA THR A 232 -5.41 -11.92 -26.40
C THR A 232 -4.08 -12.26 -25.77
N VAL A 233 -4.11 -12.57 -24.47
CA VAL A 233 -2.94 -13.00 -23.74
C VAL A 233 -2.59 -14.42 -24.19
N ALA A 234 -1.58 -14.57 -25.05
CA ALA A 234 -1.18 -15.84 -25.62
C ALA A 234 -0.39 -16.76 -24.66
N GLN A 235 0.25 -16.19 -23.63
CA GLN A 235 1.04 -16.91 -22.62
C GLN A 235 0.99 -16.15 -21.29
N ASP A 236 1.51 -16.71 -20.21
CA ASP A 236 1.57 -15.99 -18.94
C ASP A 236 2.60 -14.85 -18.98
N TRP A 237 2.26 -13.72 -18.37
CA TRP A 237 3.13 -12.55 -18.25
C TRP A 237 3.05 -11.97 -16.83
N THR A 238 3.99 -11.10 -16.50
CA THR A 238 3.90 -10.22 -15.34
C THR A 238 3.66 -8.80 -15.81
N LEU A 239 2.55 -8.19 -15.39
CA LEU A 239 2.28 -6.77 -15.57
C LEU A 239 2.98 -5.98 -14.46
N TRP A 240 3.71 -4.96 -14.86
CA TRP A 240 4.27 -3.92 -13.99
C TRP A 240 3.68 -2.57 -14.36
N MET A 241 3.50 -1.70 -13.36
CA MET A 241 2.87 -0.40 -13.51
C MET A 241 3.57 0.66 -12.67
N ASP A 242 3.66 1.86 -13.22
CA ASP A 242 3.91 3.08 -12.46
C ASP A 242 2.57 3.78 -12.25
N VAL A 243 2.18 4.03 -10.99
CA VAL A 243 0.82 4.46 -10.65
C VAL A 243 0.80 5.66 -9.72
N TYR A 244 -0.28 6.44 -9.82
CA TYR A 244 -0.68 7.34 -8.74
C TYR A 244 -1.79 6.70 -7.92
N ARG A 245 -1.63 6.74 -6.61
CA ARG A 245 -2.54 6.09 -5.68
C ARG A 245 -2.92 6.96 -4.49
N SER A 246 -3.96 6.52 -3.82
CA SER A 246 -4.30 6.93 -2.46
C SER A 246 -3.54 6.09 -1.43
N GLN A 247 -3.75 6.42 -0.15
CA GLN A 247 -3.13 5.74 0.97
C GLN A 247 -3.48 4.25 1.04
N ILE A 248 -2.48 3.41 1.33
CA ILE A 248 -2.66 1.95 1.53
C ILE A 248 -3.13 1.68 2.96
N ASN A 249 -2.61 2.45 3.91
CA ASN A 249 -2.93 2.34 5.33
C ASN A 249 -3.62 3.63 5.80
N PRO A 250 -4.94 3.80 5.56
CA PRO A 250 -5.66 4.96 6.04
C PRO A 250 -5.53 5.13 7.55
N MET A 251 -5.42 6.38 8.00
CA MET A 251 -5.47 6.69 9.42
C MET A 251 -6.77 6.17 10.03
N SER A 252 -6.65 5.24 10.98
CA SER A 252 -7.78 4.47 11.52
C SER A 252 -7.99 4.67 13.01
N THR A 253 -7.00 5.21 13.71
CA THR A 253 -7.04 5.44 15.16
C THR A 253 -6.36 6.76 15.52
N LEU A 254 -6.80 7.38 16.62
CA LEU A 254 -6.22 8.60 17.15
C LEU A 254 -5.00 8.27 18.02
N ALA A 255 -3.82 8.13 17.40
CA ALA A 255 -2.58 7.79 18.10
C ALA A 255 -1.38 8.53 17.51
N THR A 256 -0.37 8.84 18.33
CA THR A 256 0.84 9.57 17.89
C THR A 256 1.72 8.77 16.92
N THR A 257 1.54 7.44 16.87
CA THR A 257 2.19 6.54 15.92
C THR A 257 1.53 6.52 14.54
N VAL A 258 0.36 7.14 14.38
CA VAL A 258 -0.38 7.19 13.12
C VAL A 258 -0.14 8.54 12.45
N SER A 259 0.35 8.52 11.21
CA SER A 259 0.57 9.72 10.40
C SER A 259 0.01 9.50 8.99
N PRO A 260 -0.35 10.58 8.27
CA PRO A 260 -0.60 10.50 6.84
C PRO A 260 0.60 9.88 6.10
N GLU A 261 0.31 9.16 5.03
CA GLU A 261 1.28 8.57 4.11
C GLU A 261 1.86 9.62 3.13
N ILE A 262 1.15 10.73 2.94
CA ILE A 262 1.64 11.87 2.14
C ILE A 262 2.78 12.63 2.85
N HIS A 263 3.49 13.48 2.10
CA HIS A 263 4.60 14.26 2.64
C HIS A 263 4.14 15.30 3.69
N VAL A 264 4.98 15.53 4.72
CA VAL A 264 4.67 16.39 5.88
C VAL A 264 4.19 17.81 5.52
N ASN A 265 4.71 18.39 4.43
CA ASN A 265 4.32 19.71 3.92
C ASN A 265 2.82 19.82 3.56
N HIS A 266 2.10 18.71 3.48
CA HIS A 266 0.67 18.70 3.14
C HIS A 266 -0.24 18.50 4.34
N HIS A 267 0.30 18.16 5.51
CA HIS A 267 -0.49 17.68 6.65
C HIS A 267 -1.41 18.77 7.22
N GLU A 268 -0.93 20.01 7.31
CA GLU A 268 -1.73 21.13 7.82
C GLU A 268 -2.93 21.43 6.93
N HIS A 269 -2.78 21.28 5.61
CA HIS A 269 -3.83 21.56 4.63
C HIS A 269 -4.93 20.48 4.62
N LEU A 270 -4.70 19.31 5.23
CA LEU A 270 -5.76 18.32 5.43
C LEU A 270 -6.87 18.85 6.37
N VAL A 271 -6.53 19.78 7.28
CA VAL A 271 -7.47 20.35 8.23
C VAL A 271 -8.56 21.18 7.54
N ASP A 272 -8.28 21.80 6.39
CA ASP A 272 -9.31 22.50 5.62
C ASP A 272 -10.44 21.55 5.20
N TRP A 273 -10.13 20.32 4.81
CA TRP A 273 -11.17 19.33 4.50
C TRP A 273 -11.98 18.96 5.75
N MET A 274 -11.32 18.78 6.89
CA MET A 274 -12.00 18.47 8.16
C MET A 274 -12.93 19.61 8.59
N LEU A 275 -12.47 20.86 8.51
CA LEU A 275 -13.27 22.05 8.81
C LEU A 275 -14.46 22.19 7.84
N LYS A 276 -14.26 21.90 6.56
CA LYS A 276 -15.35 21.83 5.58
C LYS A 276 -16.41 20.83 6.02
N ARG A 277 -16.02 19.62 6.44
CA ARG A 277 -16.98 18.58 6.91
C ARG A 277 -17.67 18.98 8.21
N TYR A 278 -16.95 19.65 9.12
CA TYR A 278 -17.51 20.17 10.36
C TYR A 278 -18.58 21.23 10.13
N TYR A 279 -18.32 22.22 9.29
CA TYR A 279 -19.28 23.29 8.98
C TYR A 279 -20.46 22.83 8.09
N GLU A 280 -20.39 21.62 7.53
CA GLU A 280 -21.51 20.95 6.84
C GLU A 280 -22.44 20.18 7.80
N LEU A 281 -22.03 19.95 9.06
CA LEU A 281 -22.90 19.33 10.05
C LEU A 281 -24.15 20.20 10.21
N ARG A 282 -25.34 19.59 10.10
CA ARG A 282 -26.64 20.27 10.29
C ARG A 282 -26.97 20.42 11.77
N ASP A 283 -26.04 21.01 12.51
CA ASP A 283 -26.18 21.36 13.92
C ASP A 283 -26.29 22.90 14.04
N PRO A 284 -27.14 23.45 14.94
CA PRO A 284 -27.35 24.90 15.07
C PRO A 284 -26.07 25.70 15.33
N ASP A 285 -25.09 25.11 16.03
CA ASP A 285 -23.87 25.80 16.45
C ASP A 285 -22.71 25.62 15.46
N ALA A 286 -22.76 24.59 14.60
CA ALA A 286 -21.71 24.31 13.63
C ALA A 286 -22.08 24.57 12.16
N PHE A 287 -23.36 24.61 11.77
CA PHE A 287 -23.72 24.77 10.36
C PHE A 287 -23.37 26.16 9.82
N ASP A 288 -22.35 26.25 8.95
CA ASP A 288 -21.95 27.48 8.26
C ASP A 288 -21.53 27.19 6.81
N PRO A 289 -22.47 27.29 5.83
CA PRO A 289 -22.18 26.94 4.44
C PRO A 289 -21.16 27.87 3.77
N ARG A 290 -20.98 29.10 4.27
CA ARG A 290 -19.98 30.03 3.73
C ARG A 290 -18.58 29.58 4.12
N LYS A 291 -18.36 29.31 5.42
CA LYS A 291 -17.08 28.77 5.90
C LYS A 291 -16.76 27.41 5.30
N ALA A 292 -17.76 26.53 5.15
CA ALA A 292 -17.57 25.25 4.48
C ALA A 292 -17.03 25.43 3.05
N GLY A 293 -17.62 26.36 2.29
CA GLY A 293 -17.15 26.71 0.94
C GLY A 293 -15.77 27.34 0.89
N ASP A 294 -15.42 28.20 1.85
CA ASP A 294 -14.09 28.81 1.94
C ASP A 294 -13.00 27.75 2.23
N HIS A 295 -13.26 26.83 3.15
CA HIS A 295 -12.35 25.72 3.44
C HIS A 295 -12.24 24.72 2.28
N GLU A 296 -13.34 24.43 1.57
CA GLU A 296 -13.28 23.64 0.33
C GLU A 296 -12.38 24.32 -0.72
N LYS A 297 -12.51 25.64 -0.86
CA LYS A 297 -11.70 26.42 -1.79
C LYS A 297 -10.23 26.44 -1.39
N ASN A 298 -9.90 26.61 -0.11
CA ASN A 298 -8.51 26.56 0.37
C ASN A 298 -7.89 25.20 0.08
N PHE A 299 -8.60 24.11 0.40
CA PHE A 299 -8.19 22.76 0.09
C PHE A 299 -7.96 22.57 -1.42
N ALA A 300 -8.88 23.06 -2.25
CA ALA A 300 -8.78 22.97 -3.71
C ALA A 300 -7.68 23.87 -4.31
N ASN A 301 -7.34 25.00 -3.68
CA ASN A 301 -6.23 25.84 -4.12
C ASN A 301 -4.88 25.14 -3.89
N HIS A 302 -4.77 24.36 -2.82
CA HIS A 302 -3.54 23.62 -2.50
C HIS A 302 -3.44 22.29 -3.25
N PHE A 303 -4.49 21.45 -3.22
CA PHE A 303 -4.48 20.12 -3.84
C PHE A 303 -5.08 20.07 -5.24
N GLY A 304 -5.58 21.19 -5.76
CA GLY A 304 -6.31 21.25 -7.02
C GLY A 304 -7.80 20.94 -6.89
N TYR A 305 -8.54 21.31 -7.92
CA TYR A 305 -9.98 21.04 -8.01
C TYR A 305 -10.23 19.59 -8.43
N ARG A 306 -11.28 18.99 -7.87
CA ARG A 306 -11.71 17.65 -8.30
C ARG A 306 -12.11 17.68 -9.76
N LYS A 307 -11.35 16.96 -10.61
CA LYS A 307 -11.63 16.88 -12.04
C LYS A 307 -12.98 16.19 -12.25
N LYS A 308 -13.81 16.71 -13.16
CA LYS A 308 -15.07 16.04 -13.56
C LYS A 308 -14.75 14.78 -14.38
N ALA A 309 -15.57 13.73 -14.23
CA ALA A 309 -15.34 12.42 -14.85
C ALA A 309 -15.09 12.46 -16.37
N ASN A 310 -15.78 13.36 -17.10
CA ASN A 310 -15.63 13.48 -18.55
C ASN A 310 -14.29 14.11 -18.96
N THR A 311 -13.78 15.08 -18.20
CA THR A 311 -12.50 15.74 -18.46
C THR A 311 -11.33 14.78 -18.28
N MET A 312 -11.41 13.87 -17.29
CA MET A 312 -10.37 12.84 -17.08
C MET A 312 -10.32 11.82 -18.21
N LYS A 313 -11.48 11.38 -18.73
CA LYS A 313 -11.54 10.42 -19.84
C LYS A 313 -10.93 10.97 -21.13
N GLN A 314 -11.18 12.23 -21.48
CA GLN A 314 -10.61 12.88 -22.67
C GLN A 314 -9.12 13.18 -22.51
N ALA A 315 -8.67 13.65 -21.34
CA ALA A 315 -7.25 13.95 -21.11
C ALA A 315 -6.39 12.68 -21.11
N ARG A 316 -6.89 11.56 -20.57
CA ARG A 316 -6.21 10.24 -20.60
C ARG A 316 -6.11 9.67 -22.01
N ALA A 317 -7.18 9.79 -22.81
CA ALA A 317 -7.20 9.31 -24.20
C ALA A 317 -6.17 10.02 -25.10
N ASN A 318 -5.91 11.30 -24.83
CA ASN A 318 -5.08 12.18 -25.65
C ASN A 318 -3.67 12.42 -25.08
N ARG A 319 -3.31 11.80 -23.95
CA ARG A 319 -1.95 11.91 -23.42
C ARG A 319 -1.03 11.09 -24.32
N ALA A 320 -0.23 11.77 -25.14
CA ALA A 320 0.86 11.11 -25.85
C ALA A 320 1.88 10.65 -24.80
N HIS A 321 1.92 9.35 -24.49
CA HIS A 321 2.91 8.76 -23.59
C HIS A 321 4.32 8.66 -24.23
N LYS A 322 4.57 9.41 -25.29
CA LYS A 322 5.87 9.56 -25.94
C LYS A 322 6.10 11.03 -26.27
N THR A 323 7.24 11.58 -25.86
CA THR A 323 7.84 12.66 -26.64
C THR A 323 8.10 12.06 -28.02
N ARG A 324 7.34 12.46 -29.05
CA ARG A 324 7.66 12.09 -30.43
C ARG A 324 9.05 12.67 -30.70
N SER A 325 10.09 11.83 -30.68
CA SER A 325 11.38 12.19 -31.24
C SER A 325 11.18 12.25 -32.75
N TRP A 326 11.06 13.47 -33.27
CA TRP A 326 11.12 13.72 -34.70
C TRP A 326 12.59 13.58 -35.10
N TRP A 327 12.90 12.52 -35.85
CA TRP A 327 14.13 12.39 -36.62
C TRP A 327 13.73 12.45 -38.10
#